data_AF-A0A661NF86-F1
#
_entry.id   AF-A0A661NF86-F1
#
_cell.length_a   1.000
_cell.length_b   1.000
_cell.length_c   1.000
_cell.angle_alpha   90.00
_cell.angle_beta   90.00
_cell.angle_gamma   90.00
#
_symmetry.space_group_name_H-M   'P 1'
#
loop_
_entity.id
_entity.type
_entity.pdbx_description
1 polymer ?
#
loop_
_entity_poly.entity_id
_entity_poly.type
_entity_poly.pdbx_seq_one_letter_code
_entity_poly.pdbx_strand_id
1 'polypeptide(L)'
;MVENMGKSKVRGDSSEEPPFEEVMGRLQTVVEQLEEGDLPLEQSLAMFEEGVRLSRAGAKRLDEAERRVEELLAAGDELQTSPLEESEAGE
;
A
#
# COMPACT_ATOMS: atom_id res chain seq x y z
N MET A 1 -2.77 -4.37 40.53
CA MET A 1 -1.90 -3.65 39.59
C MET A 1 -1.02 -4.67 38.89
N VAL A 2 -1.41 -5.13 37.70
CA VAL A 2 -0.48 -5.37 36.60
C VAL A 2 -1.28 -5.09 35.33
N GLU A 3 -0.83 -4.09 34.59
CA GLU A 3 -1.48 -3.49 33.44
C GLU A 3 -1.10 -4.21 32.13
N ASN A 4 -2.00 -4.12 31.15
CA ASN A 4 -1.74 -4.12 29.71
C ASN A 4 -0.86 -5.23 29.12
N MET A 5 -1.52 -6.35 28.74
CA MET A 5 -1.06 -7.13 27.57
C MET A 5 -1.58 -6.47 26.29
N GLY A 6 -0.65 -5.81 25.61
CA GLY A 6 -0.54 -5.61 24.17
C GLY A 6 -1.82 -5.78 23.35
N LYS A 7 -2.60 -4.69 23.23
CA LYS A 7 -3.26 -4.40 21.97
C LYS A 7 -2.15 -4.26 20.92
N SER A 8 -1.83 -5.34 20.21
CA SER A 8 -1.05 -5.30 18.98
C SER A 8 -1.81 -4.43 17.99
N LYS A 9 -1.50 -3.14 18.06
CA LYS A 9 -1.94 -2.12 17.11
C LYS A 9 -1.42 -2.60 15.76
N VAL A 10 -2.31 -3.24 14.98
CA VAL A 10 -2.14 -3.32 13.53
C VAL A 10 -1.80 -1.90 13.12
N ARG A 11 -0.55 -1.67 12.70
CA ARG A 11 -0.10 -0.39 12.18
C ARG A 11 -0.86 -0.20 10.87
N GLY A 12 -2.09 0.29 10.99
CA GLY A 12 -2.85 0.83 9.89
C GLY A 12 -2.01 1.96 9.34
N ASP A 13 -1.54 1.76 8.12
CA ASP A 13 -0.95 2.79 7.28
C ASP A 13 -1.78 4.07 7.43
N SER A 14 -1.20 5.05 8.11
CA SER A 14 -1.79 6.37 8.27
C SER A 14 -1.34 7.20 7.09
N SER A 15 -1.66 6.75 5.87
CA SER A 15 -1.46 7.56 4.67
C SER A 15 -2.69 8.44 4.49
N GLU A 16 -2.48 9.75 4.41
CA GLU A 16 -3.52 10.71 4.03
C GLU A 16 -3.98 10.54 2.56
N GLU A 17 -3.43 9.55 1.86
CA GLU A 17 -3.78 9.22 0.48
C GLU A 17 -4.94 8.22 0.42
N PRO A 18 -5.81 8.30 -0.60
CA PRO A 18 -6.91 7.35 -0.77
C PRO A 18 -6.38 5.92 -0.99
N PRO A 19 -7.15 4.89 -0.60
CA PRO A 19 -6.82 3.49 -0.87
C PRO A 19 -6.75 3.20 -2.37
N PHE A 20 -5.99 2.17 -2.76
CA PHE A 20 -5.75 1.83 -4.15
C PHE A 20 -7.05 1.60 -4.94
N GLU A 21 -8.02 0.89 -4.34
CA GLU A 21 -9.32 0.61 -4.95
C GLU A 21 -10.12 1.88 -5.23
N GLU A 22 -10.02 2.88 -4.36
CA GLU A 22 -10.69 4.17 -4.54
C GLU A 22 -10.01 4.99 -5.66
N VAL A 23 -8.68 4.99 -5.71
CA VAL A 23 -7.91 5.63 -6.81
C VAL A 23 -8.31 5.01 -8.14
N MET A 24 -8.34 3.68 -8.24
CA MET A 24 -8.69 2.98 -9.47
C MET A 24 -10.15 3.18 -9.86
N GLY A 25 -11.08 3.12 -8.89
CA GLY A 25 -12.50 3.38 -9.15
C GLY A 25 -12.74 4.80 -9.69
N ARG A 26 -12.06 5.80 -9.10
CA ARG A 26 -12.15 7.18 -9.59
C ARG A 26 -11.51 7.33 -10.97
N LEU A 27 -10.34 6.71 -11.21
CA LEU A 27 -9.66 6.76 -12.50
C LEU A 27 -10.54 6.18 -13.62
N GLN A 28 -11.18 5.04 -13.37
CA GLN A 28 -12.10 4.43 -14.32
C GLN A 28 -13.28 5.37 -14.64
N THR A 29 -13.88 5.99 -13.61
CA THR A 29 -14.94 6.98 -13.80
C THR A 29 -14.49 8.17 -14.66
N VAL A 30 -13.26 8.63 -14.48
CA VAL A 30 -12.67 9.72 -15.28
C VAL A 30 -12.49 9.29 -16.74
N VAL A 31 -11.98 8.08 -16.98
CA VAL A 31 -11.80 7.54 -18.33
C VAL A 31 -13.15 7.40 -19.03
N GLU A 32 -14.15 6.84 -18.37
CA GLU A 32 -15.51 6.68 -18.92
C GLU A 32 -16.08 8.04 -19.36
N GLN A 33 -15.97 9.09 -18.53
CA GLN A 33 -16.43 10.43 -18.88
C GLN A 33 -15.66 11.08 -20.04
N LEU A 34 -14.36 10.82 -20.15
CA LEU A 34 -13.56 11.30 -21.27
C LEU A 34 -13.91 10.59 -22.58
N GLU A 35 -14.22 9.30 -22.51
CA GLU A 35 -14.60 8.47 -23.66
C GLU A 35 -16.01 8.79 -24.19
N GLU A 36 -16.92 9.27 -23.34
CA GLU A 36 -18.24 9.77 -23.75
C GLU A 36 -18.13 10.93 -24.76
N GLY A 37 -17.09 11.76 -24.66
CA GLY A 37 -16.76 12.77 -25.67
C GLY A 37 -17.65 14.02 -25.71
N ASP A 38 -18.66 14.12 -24.83
CA ASP A 38 -19.63 15.22 -24.77
C ASP A 38 -19.22 16.36 -23.81
N LEU A 39 -18.01 16.31 -23.25
CA LEU A 39 -17.49 17.31 -22.33
C LEU A 39 -16.96 18.57 -23.06
N PRO A 40 -17.27 19.79 -22.57
CA PRO A 40 -16.59 21.00 -23.01
C PRO A 40 -15.08 20.89 -22.78
N LEU A 41 -14.28 21.51 -23.67
CA LEU A 41 -12.81 21.42 -23.65
C LEU A 41 -12.18 21.67 -22.27
N GLU A 42 -12.64 22.71 -21.56
CA GLU A 42 -12.13 23.03 -20.21
C GLU A 42 -12.37 21.90 -19.21
N GLN A 43 -13.53 21.24 -19.29
CA GLN A 43 -13.85 20.09 -18.44
C GLN A 43 -13.04 18.86 -18.84
N SER A 44 -12.86 18.61 -20.14
CA SER A 44 -12.03 17.51 -20.63
C SER A 44 -10.57 17.65 -20.17
N LEU A 45 -10.03 18.88 -20.17
CA LEU A 45 -8.69 19.16 -19.64
C LEU A 45 -8.61 18.91 -18.13
N ALA A 46 -9.59 19.37 -17.36
CA ALA A 46 -9.63 19.13 -15.92
C ALA A 46 -9.71 17.63 -15.58
N MET A 47 -10.54 16.87 -16.31
CA MET A 47 -10.66 15.42 -16.16
C MET A 47 -9.36 14.71 -16.55
N PHE A 48 -8.69 15.14 -17.63
CA PHE A 48 -7.38 14.59 -18.01
C PHE A 48 -6.32 14.83 -16.92
N GLU A 49 -6.23 16.04 -16.39
CA GLU A 49 -5.31 16.37 -15.29
C GLU A 49 -5.59 15.53 -14.04
N GLU A 50 -6.86 15.32 -13.70
CA GLU A 50 -7.26 14.42 -12.63
C GLU A 50 -6.83 12.97 -12.91
N GLY A 51 -7.08 12.46 -14.12
CA GLY A 51 -6.67 11.11 -14.54
C GLY A 51 -5.16 10.90 -14.42
N VAL A 52 -4.35 11.90 -14.82
CA VAL A 52 -2.88 11.86 -14.65
C VAL A 52 -2.49 11.80 -13.17
N ARG A 53 -3.15 12.57 -12.30
CA ARG A 53 -2.87 12.53 -10.85
C ARG A 53 -3.23 11.16 -10.25
N LEU A 54 -4.39 10.61 -10.61
CA LEU A 54 -4.85 9.30 -10.14
C LEU A 54 -3.93 8.18 -10.60
N SER A 55 -3.50 8.19 -11.87
CA SER A 55 -2.55 7.22 -12.41
C SER A 55 -1.22 7.22 -11.64
N ARG A 56 -0.70 8.41 -11.30
CA ARG A 56 0.52 8.53 -10.48
C ARG A 56 0.32 8.04 -9.05
N ALA A 57 -0.83 8.34 -8.44
CA ALA A 57 -1.16 7.84 -7.11
C ALA A 57 -1.25 6.30 -7.10
N GLY A 58 -1.89 5.72 -8.09
CA GLY A 58 -1.98 4.26 -8.25
C GLY A 58 -0.61 3.60 -8.41
N ALA A 59 0.25 4.16 -9.27
CA ALA A 59 1.62 3.68 -9.43
C ALA A 59 2.42 3.72 -8.13
N LYS A 60 2.35 4.85 -7.39
CA LYS A 60 3.02 4.99 -6.10
C LYS A 60 2.57 3.93 -5.09
N ARG A 61 1.26 3.65 -5.02
CA ARG A 61 0.72 2.60 -4.13
C ARG A 61 1.23 1.21 -4.48
N LEU A 62 1.37 0.90 -5.76
CA LEU A 62 1.94 -0.36 -6.22
C LEU A 62 3.43 -0.46 -5.85
N ASP A 63 4.21 0.60 -6.06
CA ASP A 63 5.62 0.64 -5.67
C ASP A 63 5.81 0.42 -4.16
N GLU A 64 4.95 1.01 -3.33
CA GLU A 64 4.97 0.82 -1.87
C GLU A 64 4.63 -0.62 -1.49
N ALA A 65 3.62 -1.21 -2.14
CA ALA A 65 3.26 -2.60 -1.91
C ALA A 65 4.38 -3.57 -2.33
N GLU A 66 5.02 -3.32 -3.48
CA GLU A 66 6.15 -4.12 -3.97
C GLU A 66 7.33 -4.09 -2.99
N ARG A 67 7.75 -2.89 -2.56
CA ARG A 67 8.82 -2.77 -1.54
C ARG A 67 8.49 -3.51 -0.27
N ARG A 68 7.23 -3.45 0.17
CA ARG A 68 6.81 -4.16 1.37
C ARG A 68 6.89 -5.68 1.22
N VAL A 69 6.59 -6.21 0.03
CA VAL A 69 6.77 -7.62 -0.29
C VAL A 69 8.25 -7.99 -0.29
N GLU A 70 9.11 -7.18 -0.90
CA GLU A 70 10.56 -7.40 -0.94
C GLU A 70 11.16 -7.46 0.48
N GLU A 71 10.79 -6.51 1.35
CA GLU A 71 11.22 -6.50 2.77
C GLU A 71 10.82 -7.78 3.51
N LEU A 72 9.60 -8.28 3.27
CA LEU A 72 9.10 -9.48 3.92
C LEU A 72 9.82 -10.74 3.43
N LEU A 73 10.15 -10.81 2.14
CA LEU A 73 10.92 -11.91 1.57
C LEU A 73 12.36 -11.91 2.10
N ALA A 74 13.01 -10.75 2.16
CA ALA A 74 14.36 -10.61 2.71
C ALA A 74 14.42 -11.00 4.20
N ALA A 75 13.43 -10.57 5.01
CA ALA A 75 13.36 -10.93 6.42
C ALA A 75 13.09 -12.43 6.65
N GLY A 76 12.38 -13.09 5.72
CA GLY A 76 12.18 -14.54 5.77
C GLY A 76 13.46 -15.35 5.55
N ASP A 77 14.38 -14.82 4.74
CA ASP A 77 15.67 -15.44 4.43
C ASP A 77 16.71 -15.24 5.56
N GLU A 78 16.58 -14.14 6.32
CA GLU A 78 17.41 -13.83 7.51
C GLU A 78 17.04 -14.62 8.77
N LEU A 79 15.95 -15.39 8.78
CA LEU A 79 15.64 -16.38 9.83
C LEU A 79 16.54 -17.62 9.69
N GLN A 80 17.85 -17.40 9.70
CA GLN A 80 18.86 -18.44 9.83
C GLN A 80 18.79 -19.01 11.26
N THR A 81 18.51 -20.31 11.37
CA THR A 81 18.61 -21.04 12.63
C THR A 81 20.05 -20.98 13.12
N SER A 82 20.32 -20.16 14.14
CA SER A 82 21.55 -20.32 14.90
C SER A 82 21.47 -21.65 15.65
N PRO A 83 22.57 -22.44 15.75
CA PRO A 83 22.59 -23.61 16.62
C PRO A 83 22.12 -23.19 18.01
N LEU A 84 21.04 -23.79 18.49
CA LEU A 84 20.62 -23.63 19.87
C LEU A 84 21.75 -24.24 20.70
N GLU A 85 22.46 -23.44 21.48
CA GLU A 85 23.36 -24.00 22.49
C GLU A 85 22.47 -24.83 23.43
N GLU A 86 22.60 -26.14 23.33
CA GLU A 86 22.08 -27.06 24.33
C GLU A 86 22.76 -26.68 25.64
N SER A 87 22.05 -25.93 26.48
CA SER A 87 22.41 -25.77 27.88
C SER A 87 22.41 -27.17 28.46
N GLU A 88 23.59 -27.79 28.53
CA GLU A 88 23.77 -29.06 29.22
C GLU A 88 23.18 -28.91 30.62
N ALA A 89 22.11 -29.65 30.87
CA ALA A 89 21.49 -29.75 32.18
C ALA A 89 22.54 -30.39 33.09
N GLY A 90 23.27 -29.55 33.82
CA GLY A 90 24.16 -29.99 34.88
C GLY A 90 23.35 -30.72 35.94
N GLU A 91 23.76 -31.96 36.20
CA GLU A 91 23.33 -32.81 37.32
C GLU A 91 23.62 -32.15 38.69
#